data_AF-A0A6C7Q047-F1
#
_entry.id   AF-A0A6C7Q047-F1
#
_cell.length_a   1.000
_cell.length_b   1.000
_cell.length_c   1.000
_cell.angle_alpha   90.00
_cell.angle_beta   90.00
_cell.angle_gamma   90.00
#
_symmetry.space_group_name_H-M   'P 1'
#
loop_
_entity.id
_entity.type
_entity.pdbx_description
1 polymer ?
#
loop_
_entity_poly.entity_id
_entity_poly.type
_entity_poly.pdbx_seq_one_letter_code
_entity_poly.pdbx_strand_id
1 'polypeptide(L)'
;MLKTKNIFIVFFVVLALIFGFIFYTFTNSYLNFLLTKQYEQKIKSLDDVLKFSLLEHLNDANIKDFAKDTRADFIILNNDMKISSVKNPDFFSNL
;
A
#
# COMPACT_ATOMS: atom_id res chain seq x y z
N MET A 1 -56.44 2.41 20.83
CA MET A 1 -55.74 1.75 19.70
C MET A 1 -55.09 2.71 18.72
N LEU A 2 -55.80 3.72 18.19
CA LEU A 2 -55.25 4.63 17.15
C LEU A 2 -54.03 5.45 17.63
N LYS A 3 -54.07 6.03 18.83
CA LYS A 3 -52.98 6.84 19.41
C LYS A 3 -51.69 6.04 19.63
N THR A 4 -51.81 4.82 20.17
CA THR A 4 -50.68 3.91 20.41
C THR A 4 -50.02 3.46 19.10
N LYS A 5 -50.82 3.25 18.05
CA LYS A 5 -50.33 2.88 16.71
C LYS A 5 -49.48 3.99 16.08
N ASN A 6 -49.89 5.25 16.22
CA ASN A 6 -49.12 6.40 15.71
C ASN A 6 -47.78 6.59 16.44
N ILE A 7 -47.74 6.38 17.76
CA ILE A 7 -46.50 6.45 18.54
C ILE A 7 -45.51 5.38 18.08
N PHE A 8 -45.99 4.17 17.80
CA PHE A 8 -45.15 3.09 17.28
C PHE A 8 -44.58 3.40 15.89
N ILE A 9 -45.39 4.00 15.02
CA ILE A 9 -44.95 4.43 13.68
C ILE A 9 -43.88 5.50 13.79
N VAL A 10 -44.07 6.51 14.65
CA VAL A 10 -43.06 7.57 14.86
C VAL A 10 -41.76 6.96 15.38
N PHE A 11 -41.82 6.06 16.36
CA PHE A 11 -40.64 5.39 16.90
C PHE A 11 -39.90 4.58 15.82
N PHE A 12 -40.65 3.85 14.98
CA PHE A 12 -40.08 3.07 13.88
C PHE A 12 -39.39 3.96 12.84
N VAL A 13 -40.01 5.09 12.47
CA VAL A 13 -39.40 6.05 11.54
C VAL A 13 -38.12 6.64 12.12
N VAL A 14 -38.11 7.01 13.40
CA VAL A 14 -36.91 7.51 14.08
C VAL A 14 -35.81 6.44 14.09
N LEU A 15 -36.15 5.19 14.38
CA LEU A 15 -35.21 4.08 14.35
C LEU A 15 -34.61 3.88 12.96
N ALA A 16 -35.44 3.94 11.91
CA ALA A 16 -35.00 3.82 10.52
C ALA A 16 -34.06 4.97 10.12
N LEU A 17 -34.34 6.20 10.57
CA LEU A 17 -33.48 7.36 10.33
C LEU A 17 -32.13 7.22 11.03
N ILE A 18 -32.13 6.78 12.29
CA ILE A 18 -30.89 6.53 13.05
C ILE A 18 -30.07 5.45 12.35
N PHE A 19 -30.70 4.34 11.96
CA PHE A 19 -30.03 3.27 11.25
C PHE A 19 -29.43 3.75 9.92
N GLY A 20 -30.20 4.50 9.13
CA GLY A 20 -29.72 5.09 7.86
C GLY A 20 -28.54 6.02 8.06
N PHE A 21 -28.57 6.86 9.10
CA PHE A 21 -27.47 7.76 9.42
C PHE A 21 -26.20 7.00 9.81
N ILE A 22 -26.32 6.01 10.71
CA ILE A 22 -25.19 5.17 11.13
C ILE A 22 -24.61 4.43 9.93
N PHE A 23 -25.47 3.81 9.11
CA PHE A 23 -25.05 3.09 7.91
C PHE A 23 -24.30 4.00 6.94
N TYR A 24 -24.85 5.17 6.62
CA TYR A 24 -24.21 6.16 5.75
C TYR A 24 -22.82 6.55 6.26
N THR A 25 -22.72 6.85 7.56
CA THR A 25 -21.45 7.29 8.17
C THR A 25 -20.40 6.18 8.14
N PHE A 26 -20.78 4.94 8.45
CA PHE A 26 -19.90 3.79 8.39
C PHE A 26 -19.42 3.50 6.96
N THR A 27 -20.33 3.48 6.00
CA THR A 27 -20.00 3.22 4.59
C THR A 27 -19.07 4.29 4.04
N ASN A 28 -19.33 5.56 4.32
CA ASN A 28 -18.49 6.65 3.84
C ASN A 28 -17.06 6.59 4.43
N SER A 29 -16.96 6.29 5.73
CA SER A 29 -15.67 6.08 6.40
C SER A 29 -14.90 4.90 5.79
N TYR A 30 -15.59 3.79 5.55
CA TYR A 30 -14.99 2.60 4.95
C TYR A 30 -14.50 2.85 3.52
N LEU A 31 -15.29 3.55 2.69
CA LEU A 31 -14.88 3.94 1.34
C LEU A 31 -13.65 4.84 1.36
N ASN A 32 -13.62 5.85 2.23
CA ASN A 32 -12.45 6.73 2.37
C ASN A 32 -11.20 5.96 2.80
N PHE A 33 -11.34 5.00 3.71
CA PHE A 33 -10.24 4.14 4.11
C PHE A 33 -9.71 3.28 2.96
N LEU A 34 -10.61 2.66 2.19
CA LEU A 34 -10.23 1.88 1.01
C LEU A 34 -9.52 2.73 -0.04
N LEU A 35 -10.04 3.93 -0.33
CA LEU A 35 -9.41 4.87 -1.25
C LEU A 35 -8.02 5.24 -0.78
N THR A 36 -7.88 5.60 0.50
CA THR A 36 -6.58 5.98 1.08
C THR A 36 -5.56 4.85 0.94
N LYS A 37 -5.96 3.61 1.25
CA LYS A 37 -5.10 2.44 1.08
C LYS A 37 -4.70 2.19 -0.36
N GLN A 38 -5.64 2.34 -1.31
CA GLN A 38 -5.34 2.19 -2.73
C GLN A 38 -4.36 3.27 -3.22
N TYR A 39 -4.53 4.52 -2.78
CA TYR A 39 -3.60 5.60 -3.09
C TYR A 39 -2.22 5.33 -2.51
N GLU A 40 -2.13 4.90 -1.25
CA GLU A 40 -0.85 4.54 -0.60
C GLU A 40 -0.14 3.41 -1.35
N GLN A 41 -0.87 2.36 -1.75
CA GLN A 41 -0.31 1.29 -2.57
C GLN A 41 0.15 1.77 -3.94
N LYS A 42 -0.61 2.66 -4.59
CA LYS A 42 -0.23 3.21 -5.90
C LYS A 42 1.01 4.10 -5.81
N ILE A 43 1.13 4.90 -4.76
CA ILE A 43 2.32 5.72 -4.48
C ILE A 43 3.52 4.82 -4.21
N LYS A 44 3.36 3.78 -3.40
CA LYS A 44 4.43 2.81 -3.14
C LYS A 44 4.87 2.09 -4.41
N SER A 45 3.93 1.65 -5.24
CA SER A 45 4.23 1.04 -6.53
C SER A 45 4.98 2.01 -7.46
N LEU A 46 4.62 3.29 -7.46
CA LEU A 46 5.32 4.30 -8.26
C LEU A 46 6.74 4.57 -7.74
N ASP A 47 6.90 4.66 -6.41
CA ASP A 47 8.21 4.79 -5.76
C ASP A 47 9.11 3.59 -6.07
N ASP A 48 8.56 2.38 -6.02
CA ASP A 48 9.26 1.16 -6.40
C ASP A 48 9.67 1.20 -7.89
N VAL A 49 8.77 1.58 -8.81
CA VAL A 49 9.10 1.71 -10.25
C VAL A 49 10.20 2.74 -10.48
N LEU A 50 10.15 3.89 -9.81
CA LEU A 50 11.19 4.92 -9.90
C LEU A 50 12.54 4.42 -9.37
N LYS A 51 12.54 3.71 -8.24
CA LYS A 51 13.75 3.08 -7.70
C LYS A 51 14.30 2.02 -8.63
N PHE A 52 13.46 1.20 -9.25
CA PHE A 52 13.90 0.25 -10.26
C PHE A 52 14.39 0.94 -11.55
N SER A 53 13.87 2.10 -11.92
CA SER A 53 14.44 2.90 -13.02
C SER A 53 15.86 3.40 -12.73
N LEU A 54 16.24 3.54 -11.45
CA LEU A 54 17.60 3.91 -11.05
C LEU A 54 18.59 2.74 -11.14
N LEU A 55 18.13 1.50 -11.45
CA LEU A 55 19.02 0.36 -11.69
C LEU A 55 20.08 0.65 -12.76
N GLU A 56 19.73 1.43 -13.79
CA GLU A 56 20.66 1.80 -14.88
C GLU A 56 21.78 2.75 -14.43
N HIS A 57 21.66 3.36 -13.25
CA HIS A 57 22.63 4.28 -12.67
C HIS A 57 23.33 3.71 -11.43
N LEU A 58 23.15 2.42 -11.14
CA LEU A 58 23.84 1.74 -10.06
C LEU A 58 25.34 1.56 -10.36
N ASN A 59 26.16 1.75 -9.33
CA ASN A 59 27.60 1.61 -9.31
C ASN A 59 28.07 1.10 -7.93
N ASP A 60 29.36 0.81 -7.78
CA ASP A 60 29.91 0.26 -6.53
C ASP A 60 29.75 1.22 -5.33
N ALA A 61 29.62 2.52 -5.57
CA ALA A 61 29.48 3.51 -4.51
C ALA A 61 28.06 3.58 -3.95
N ASN A 62 27.02 3.35 -4.78
CA ASN A 62 25.62 3.54 -4.40
C ASN A 62 24.82 2.23 -4.20
N ILE A 63 25.33 1.08 -4.65
CA ILE A 63 24.59 -0.20 -4.60
C ILE A 63 24.26 -0.67 -3.18
N LYS A 64 25.09 -0.34 -2.19
CA LYS A 64 24.84 -0.71 -0.78
C LYS A 64 23.71 0.10 -0.17
N ASP A 65 23.65 1.39 -0.47
CA ASP A 65 22.58 2.26 0.01
C ASP A 65 21.26 1.92 -0.69
N PHE A 66 21.32 1.63 -1.99
CA PHE A 66 20.17 1.15 -2.75
C PHE A 66 19.60 -0.18 -2.23
N ALA A 67 20.47 -1.14 -1.89
CA ALA A 67 20.07 -2.42 -1.29
C ALA A 67 19.38 -2.25 0.07
N LYS A 68 19.87 -1.30 0.87
CA LYS A 68 19.28 -0.96 2.16
C LYS A 68 17.90 -0.32 2.01
N ASP A 69 17.74 0.57 1.05
CA ASP A 69 16.50 1.32 0.82
C ASP A 69 15.39 0.45 0.21
N THR A 70 15.76 -0.50 -0.64
CA THR A 70 14.84 -1.46 -1.28
C THR A 70 14.65 -2.74 -0.47
N ARG A 71 15.46 -2.95 0.57
CA ARG A 71 15.49 -4.17 1.41
C ARG A 71 15.69 -5.44 0.60
N ALA A 72 16.50 -5.36 -0.45
CA ALA A 72 16.84 -6.47 -1.33
C ALA A 72 18.35 -6.49 -1.59
N ASP A 73 18.92 -7.68 -1.76
CA ASP A 73 20.32 -7.84 -2.15
C ASP A 73 20.44 -7.88 -3.69
N PHE A 74 21.45 -7.21 -4.23
CA PHE A 74 21.66 -7.08 -5.67
C PHE A 74 23.05 -7.57 -6.06
N ILE A 75 23.08 -8.38 -7.12
CA ILE A 75 24.28 -8.74 -7.87
C ILE A 75 23.99 -8.37 -9.31
N ILE A 76 24.66 -7.35 -9.83
CA ILE A 76 24.47 -6.85 -11.19
C ILE A 76 25.68 -7.27 -12.02
N LEU A 77 25.43 -8.01 -13.10
CA LEU A 77 26.42 -8.48 -14.05
C LEU A 77 26.16 -7.76 -15.38
N ASN A 78 27.08 -6.90 -15.78
CA ASN A 78 27.17 -6.36 -17.13
C ASN A 78 28.53 -6.79 -17.70
N ASN A 79 28.64 -6.98 -19.02
CA ASN A 79 29.74 -7.71 -19.70
C ASN A 79 31.17 -7.43 -19.15
N ASP A 80 31.45 -6.20 -18.71
CA ASP A 80 32.76 -5.81 -18.14
C ASP A 80 32.71 -5.33 -16.67
N MET A 81 31.54 -5.35 -16.01
CA MET A 81 31.37 -4.85 -14.65
C MET A 81 30.50 -5.77 -13.79
N LYS A 82 31.03 -6.14 -12.61
CA LYS A 82 30.32 -6.85 -11.55
C LYS A 82 30.19 -5.95 -10.34
N ILE A 83 28.97 -5.51 -10.06
CA ILE A 83 28.65 -4.63 -8.93
C ILE A 83 27.79 -5.44 -7.94
N SER A 84 28.12 -5.37 -6.65
CA SER A 84 27.48 -6.21 -5.63
C SER A 84 27.16 -5.44 -4.34
N SER A 85 25.93 -5.57 -3.84
CA SER A 85 25.59 -5.12 -2.48
C SER A 85 26.14 -6.06 -1.40
N VAL A 86 26.37 -7.33 -1.76
CA VAL A 86 26.80 -8.41 -0.88
C VAL A 86 28.32 -8.55 -0.84
N LYS A 87 28.87 -8.94 0.33
CA LYS A 87 30.32 -9.10 0.52
C LYS A 87 30.95 -10.23 -0.30
N ASN A 88 30.19 -11.28 -0.61
CA ASN A 88 30.71 -12.44 -1.34
C ASN A 88 29.72 -12.89 -2.43
N PRO A 89 29.66 -12.17 -3.57
CA PRO A 89 28.72 -12.47 -4.64
C PRO A 89 29.00 -13.80 -5.35
N ASP A 90 30.23 -14.32 -5.29
CA ASP A 90 30.64 -15.57 -5.94
C ASP A 90 29.99 -16.81 -5.28
N PHE A 91 29.51 -16.67 -4.06
CA PHE A 91 28.75 -17.71 -3.36
C PHE A 91 27.41 -18.01 -4.06
N PHE A 92 26.80 -17.01 -4.70
CA PHE A 92 25.49 -17.13 -5.32
C PHE A 92 25.55 -17.48 -6.82
N SER A 93 26.72 -17.40 -7.44
CA SER A 93 26.91 -17.78 -8.85
C SER A 93 26.99 -19.29 -9.09
N ASN A 94 27.07 -20.10 -8.02
CA ASN A 94 27.12 -21.57 -8.06
C ASN A 94 25.82 -22.24 -7.58
N LEU A 95 24.73 -21.49 -7.47
CA LEU A 95 23.39 -22.01 -7.16
C LEU A 95 22.61 -22.29 -8.44
#